data_AF-A0A2R7K789-F1
#
_entry.id   AF-A0A2R7K789-F1
#
_cell.length_a   1.000
_cell.length_b   1.000
_cell.length_c   1.000
_cell.angle_alpha   90.00
_cell.angle_beta   90.00
_cell.angle_gamma   90.00
#
_symmetry.space_group_name_H-M   'P 1'
#
loop_
_entity.id
_entity.type
_entity.pdbx_description
1 polymer ?
#
loop_
_entity_poly.entity_id
_entity_poly.type
_entity_poly.pdbx_seq_one_letter_code
_entity_poly.pdbx_strand_id
1 'polypeptide(L)' 'YREYMNQYRIALIDKRLESGQFTLKQIADEFGFNDESHFSHFYKNNMGVSPSFYSNLKMKD' A
#
# COMPACT_ATOMS: atom_id res chain seq x y z
N TYR A 1 18.16 -8.96 1.22
CA TYR A 1 18.18 -7.50 0.98
C TYR A 1 16.90 -7.00 0.34
N ARG A 2 16.53 -7.50 -0.86
CA ARG A 2 15.31 -7.08 -1.57
C ARG A 2 14.02 -7.29 -0.76
N GLU A 3 13.91 -8.42 -0.08
CA GLU A 3 12.75 -8.73 0.77
C GLU A 3 12.63 -7.80 1.98
N TYR A 4 13.74 -7.52 2.66
CA TYR A 4 13.78 -6.56 3.77
C TYR A 4 13.34 -5.15 3.33
N MET A 5 13.81 -4.69 2.16
CA MET A 5 13.38 -3.41 1.59
C MET A 5 11.90 -3.39 1.23
N ASN A 6 11.36 -4.51 0.72
CA ASN A 6 9.94 -4.62 0.45
C ASN A 6 9.12 -4.57 1.74
N GLN A 7 9.53 -5.29 2.79
CA GLN A 7 8.85 -5.25 4.09
C GLN A 7 8.85 -3.84 4.70
N TYR A 8 9.98 -3.13 4.61
CA TYR A 8 10.04 -1.73 5.05
C TYR A 8 9.12 -0.82 4.22
N ARG A 9 9.11 -0.99 2.90
CA ARG A 9 8.22 -0.24 2.01
C ARG A 9 6.74 -0.49 2.32
N ILE A 10 6.36 -1.74 2.58
CA ILE A 10 5.01 -2.15 2.99
C ILE A 10 4.62 -1.44 4.28
N ALA A 11 5.49 -1.44 5.30
CA ALA A 11 5.19 -0.78 6.57
C ALA A 11 4.97 0.74 6.44
N LEU A 12 5.58 1.40 5.46
CA LEU A 12 5.32 2.82 5.16
C LEU A 12 3.99 3.01 4.41
N ILE A 13 3.68 2.11 3.47
CA ILE A 13 2.40 2.10 2.76
C ILE A 13 1.25 1.90 3.76
N ASP A 14 1.38 0.99 4.72
CA ASP A 14 0.37 0.73 5.75
C ASP A 14 0.01 2.02 6.51
N LYS A 15 1.01 2.80 6.93
CA LYS A 15 0.79 4.09 7.59
C LYS A 15 0.00 5.08 6.74
N ARG A 16 0.21 5.08 5.42
CA ARG A 16 -0.56 5.93 4.50
C ARG A 16 -2.00 5.46 4.39
N LEU A 17 -2.21 4.15 4.22
CA LEU A 17 -3.54 3.55 4.13
C LEU A 17 -4.35 3.73 5.42
N GLU A 18 -3.70 3.60 6.59
CA GLU A 18 -4.30 3.78 7.91
C GLU A 18 -4.65 5.25 8.20
N SER A 19 -3.86 6.20 7.68
CA SER A 19 -4.15 7.62 7.87
C SER A 19 -5.47 8.07 7.22
N GLY A 20 -5.91 7.38 6.16
CA GLY A 20 -7.06 7.79 5.34
C GLY A 20 -6.89 9.13 4.62
N GLN A 21 -5.71 9.76 4.70
CA GLN A 21 -5.44 11.09 4.14
C GLN A 21 -5.01 11.04 2.67
N PHE A 22 -4.63 9.87 2.17
CA PHE A 22 -4.08 9.70 0.83
C PHE A 22 -4.96 8.75 0.01
N THR A 23 -5.20 9.13 -1.24
CA THR A 23 -5.78 8.23 -2.23
C THR A 23 -4.76 7.17 -2.66
N LEU A 24 -5.24 6.03 -3.17
CA LEU A 24 -4.36 4.96 -3.66
C LEU A 24 -3.43 5.45 -4.77
N LYS A 25 -3.89 6.38 -5.61
CA LYS A 25 -3.07 7.06 -6.61
C LYS A 25 -1.91 7.85 -6.00
N GLN A 26 -2.18 8.69 -5.00
CA GLN A 26 -1.13 9.46 -4.33
C GLN A 26 -0.10 8.56 -3.66
N ILE A 27 -0.53 7.45 -3.07
CA ILE A 27 0.37 6.44 -2.50
C ILE A 27 1.18 5.78 -3.62
N ALA A 28 0.56 5.42 -4.75
CA ALA A 28 1.27 4.86 -5.90
C ALA A 28 2.38 5.81 -6.39
N ASP A 29 2.07 7.09 -6.57
CA ASP A 29 3.01 8.13 -6.98
C ASP A 29 4.14 8.33 -5.94
N GLU A 30 3.81 8.41 -4.64
CA GLU A 30 4.79 8.60 -3.54
C GLU A 30 5.86 7.50 -3.52
N PHE A 31 5.44 6.25 -3.75
CA PHE A 31 6.34 5.11 -3.73
C PHE A 31 6.95 4.80 -5.10
N GLY A 32 6.70 5.60 -6.15
CA GLY A 32 7.28 5.42 -7.48
C GLY A 32 6.70 4.26 -8.27
N PHE A 33 5.41 3.95 -8.08
CA PHE A 33 4.67 3.07 -8.98
C PHE A 33 4.16 3.86 -10.19
N ASN A 34 4.11 3.20 -11.34
CA ASN A 34 3.62 3.81 -12.58
C ASN A 34 2.14 4.21 -12.51
N ASP A 35 1.35 3.41 -11.79
CA ASP A 35 -0.09 3.56 -11.67
C ASP A 35 -0.65 2.77 -10.47
N GLU A 36 -1.92 3.01 -10.15
CA GLU A 36 -2.65 2.34 -9.07
C GLU A 36 -2.72 0.82 -9.26
N SER A 37 -2.75 0.32 -10.49
CA SER A 37 -2.81 -1.13 -10.76
C SER A 37 -1.49 -1.80 -10.42
N HIS A 38 -0.35 -1.21 -10.82
CA HIS A 38 0.97 -1.71 -10.44
C HIS A 38 1.17 -1.71 -8.93
N PHE A 39 0.79 -0.62 -8.25
CA PHE A 39 0.78 -0.54 -6.80
C PHE A 39 -0.09 -1.64 -6.17
N SER A 40 -1.34 -1.77 -6.62
CA SER A 40 -2.29 -2.74 -6.08
C SER A 40 -1.82 -4.18 -6.26
N HIS A 41 -1.22 -4.50 -7.41
CA HIS A 41 -0.65 -5.81 -7.68
C HIS A 41 0.56 -6.10 -6.79
N PHE A 42 1.49 -5.14 -6.66
CA PHE A 42 2.62 -5.26 -5.74
C PHE A 42 2.15 -5.49 -4.30
N TYR A 43 1.24 -4.65 -3.80
CA TYR A 43 0.75 -4.73 -2.43
C TYR A 43 0.05 -6.07 -2.17
N LYS A 44 -0.84 -6.49 -3.07
CA LYS A 44 -1.53 -7.78 -2.97
C LYS A 44 -0.58 -8.97 -2.98
N ASN A 45 0.47 -8.94 -3.80
CA ASN A 45 1.45 -10.04 -3.83
C ASN A 45 2.26 -10.15 -2.54
N ASN A 46 2.44 -9.05 -1.81
CA ASN A 46 3.19 -9.04 -0.54
C ASN A 46 2.29 -9.26 0.69
N MET A 47 1.05 -8.76 0.68
CA MET A 47 0.13 -8.77 1.84
C MET A 47 -1.02 -9.78 1.71
N GLY A 48 -1.23 -10.37 0.54
CA GLY A 48 -2.34 -11.28 0.25
C GLY A 48 -3.70 -10.60 0.02
N VAL A 49 -3.84 -9.31 0.35
CA VAL A 49 -5.07 -8.52 0.20
C VAL A 49 -4.82 -7.25 -0.61
N SER A 50 -5.87 -6.69 -1.23
CA SER A 50 -5.74 -5.41 -1.94
C SER A 50 -5.58 -4.24 -0.95
N PRO A 51 -4.90 -3.15 -1.36
CA PRO A 51 -4.72 -2.00 -0.48
C PRO A 51 -6.07 -1.33 -0.12
N SER A 52 -7.05 -1.34 -1.04
CA SER A 52 -8.40 -0.84 -0.78
C SER A 52 -9.12 -1.66 0.30
N PHE A 53 -8.98 -2.99 0.28
CA PHE A 53 -9.55 -3.87 1.30
C PHE A 53 -8.91 -3.61 2.66
N TYR A 54 -7.58 -3.51 2.71
CA TYR A 54 -6.83 -3.22 3.93
C TYR A 54 -7.21 -1.86 4.53
N SER A 55 -7.28 -0.80 3.72
CA SER A 55 -7.68 0.54 4.17
C SER A 55 -9.11 0.54 4.74
N ASN A 56 -10.06 -0.11 4.07
CA ASN A 56 -11.43 -0.23 4.58
C ASN A 56 -11.55 -1.02 5.89
N LEU A 57 -10.69 -2.03 6.09
CA LEU A 57 -10.66 -2.80 7.33
C LEU A 57 -10.24 -1.89 8.50
N LYS A 58 -9.16 -1.12 8.31
CA LYS A 58 -8.58 -0.26 9.35
C LYS A 58 -9.38 1.00 9.67
N MET A 59 -10.19 1.49 8.74
CA MET A 59 -11.10 2.64 9.00
C MET A 59 -12.31 2.28 9.87
N LYS A 60 -12.55 0.99 10.16
CA LYS A 60 -13.67 0.51 10.97
C LYS A 60 -13.32 0.18 12.43
N ASP A 61 -12.03 0.19 12.76
CA ASP A 61 -11.52 0.09 14.14
C ASP A 61 -11.37 1.49 14.76
#